data_AF-K2DZ65-F1
#
_entry.id   AF-K2DZ65-F1
#
_cell.length_a   1.000
_cell.length_b   1.000
_cell.length_c   1.000
_cell.angle_alpha   90.00
_cell.angle_beta   90.00
_cell.angle_gamma   90.00
#
_symmetry.space_group_name_H-M   'P 1'
#
loop_
_entity.id
_entity.type
_entity.pdbx_description
1 polymer ?
#
loop_
_entity_poly.entity_id
_entity_poly.type
_entity_poly.pdbx_seq_one_letter_code
_entity_poly.pdbx_strand_id
1 'polypeptide(L)'
;MSDSVFEDQVREKAYYNYLSRVNQGLPGDANQDWYNAEREQKIEEKIKEEAYYHYLTYGDYPLLNWLVARTEITERLQFLAFYMHEANINKSPIENWIDAQNLYIEKF
;
A
#
# COMPACT_ATOMS: atom_id res chain seq x y z
N MET A 1 9.72 -9.45 12.80
CA MET A 1 10.74 -9.09 11.80
C MET A 1 11.58 -7.98 12.42
N SER A 2 12.90 -7.92 12.20
CA SER A 2 13.70 -6.82 12.74
C SER A 2 13.35 -5.53 11.99
N ASP A 3 13.27 -4.40 12.71
CA ASP A 3 12.98 -3.08 12.15
C ASP A 3 13.89 -2.74 10.95
N SER A 4 15.10 -3.30 10.93
CA SER A 4 16.05 -3.17 9.82
C SER A 4 15.54 -3.70 8.47
N VAL A 5 14.78 -4.79 8.43
CA VAL A 5 14.29 -5.38 7.16
C VAL A 5 13.18 -4.52 6.56
N PHE A 6 12.31 -3.99 7.41
CA PHE A 6 11.26 -3.05 6.98
C PHE A 6 11.91 -1.78 6.41
N GLU A 7 12.84 -1.18 7.14
CA GLU A 7 13.52 0.04 6.70
C GLU A 7 14.29 -0.14 5.39
N ASP A 8 14.94 -1.28 5.19
CA ASP A 8 15.65 -1.57 3.93
C ASP A 8 14.66 -1.70 2.75
N GLN A 9 13.49 -2.31 2.96
CA GLN A 9 12.44 -2.39 1.94
C GLN A 9 11.82 -1.03 1.61
N VAL A 10 11.60 -0.19 2.63
CA VAL A 10 11.15 1.21 2.44
C VAL A 10 12.20 1.99 1.66
N ARG A 11 13.49 1.86 2.02
CA ARG A 11 14.58 2.56 1.34
C ARG A 11 14.67 2.18 -0.14
N GLU A 12 14.57 0.89 -0.44
CA GLU A 12 14.59 0.38 -1.82
C GLU A 12 13.41 0.96 -2.63
N LYS A 13 12.18 0.89 -2.08
CA LYS A 13 10.99 1.48 -2.71
C LYS A 13 11.13 2.99 -2.91
N ALA A 14 11.61 3.72 -1.91
CA ALA A 14 11.81 5.17 -1.98
C ALA A 14 12.80 5.55 -3.09
N TYR A 15 13.86 4.75 -3.27
CA TYR A 15 14.82 4.93 -4.36
C TYR A 15 14.18 4.74 -5.73
N TYR A 16 13.33 3.72 -5.91
CA TYR A 16 12.61 3.52 -7.16
C TYR A 16 11.57 4.63 -7.43
N ASN A 17 10.89 5.14 -6.40
CA ASN A 17 9.99 6.29 -6.51
C ASN A 17 10.75 7.54 -6.98
N TYR A 18 11.91 7.81 -6.37
CA TYR A 18 12.82 8.87 -6.80
C TYR A 18 13.22 8.73 -8.28
N LEU A 19 13.70 7.56 -8.69
CA LEU A 19 14.13 7.33 -10.08
C LEU A 19 12.97 7.54 -11.06
N SER A 20 11.78 7.01 -10.74
CA SER A 20 10.58 7.17 -11.56
C SER A 20 10.21 8.65 -11.73
N ARG A 21 10.19 9.41 -10.63
CA ARG A 21 9.91 10.85 -10.63
C ARG A 21 10.90 11.64 -11.47
N VAL A 22 12.20 11.37 -11.31
CA VAL A 22 13.27 12.02 -12.09
C VAL A 22 13.14 11.72 -13.58
N ASN A 23 12.92 10.45 -13.95
CA ASN A 23 12.79 10.03 -15.34
C ASN A 23 11.57 10.65 -16.05
N GLN A 24 10.52 10.95 -15.31
CA GLN A 24 9.31 11.58 -15.83
C GLN A 24 9.35 13.12 -15.79
N GLY A 25 10.41 13.72 -15.22
CA GLY A 25 10.51 15.15 -15.02
C GLY A 25 9.44 15.72 -14.08
N LEU A 26 8.91 14.90 -13.17
CA LEU A 26 7.85 15.29 -12.25
C LEU A 26 8.39 16.06 -11.04
N PRO A 27 7.67 17.08 -10.55
CA PRO A 27 8.03 17.78 -9.33
C PRO A 27 7.87 16.86 -8.11
N GLY A 28 8.63 17.14 -7.05
CA GLY A 28 8.55 16.43 -5.77
C GLY A 28 9.90 16.40 -5.06
N ASP A 29 9.92 15.82 -3.85
CA ASP A 29 11.12 15.71 -3.02
C ASP A 29 11.28 14.31 -2.42
N ALA A 30 12.47 14.06 -1.86
CA ALA A 30 12.83 12.78 -1.28
C ALA A 30 11.98 12.39 -0.07
N ASN A 31 11.41 13.36 0.67
CA ASN A 31 10.54 13.05 1.81
C ASN A 31 9.22 12.49 1.31
N GLN A 32 8.64 13.08 0.25
CA GLN A 32 7.42 12.54 -0.36
C GLN A 32 7.64 11.13 -0.92
N ASP A 33 8.78 10.90 -1.57
CA ASP A 33 9.16 9.57 -2.09
C ASP A 33 9.25 8.53 -0.96
N TRP A 34 9.83 8.94 0.19
CA TRP A 34 9.92 8.12 1.40
C TRP A 34 8.54 7.82 2.01
N TYR A 35 7.69 8.82 2.20
CA TYR A 35 6.34 8.61 2.76
C TYR A 35 5.48 7.70 1.89
N ASN A 36 5.59 7.84 0.56
CA ASN A 36 4.89 6.95 -0.37
C ASN A 36 5.41 5.51 -0.24
N ALA A 37 6.73 5.33 -0.20
CA ALA A 37 7.35 4.01 -0.04
C ALA A 37 6.99 3.34 1.29
N GLU A 38 6.97 4.10 2.38
CA GLU A 38 6.57 3.61 3.70
C GLU A 38 5.11 3.14 3.70
N ARG A 39 4.21 3.94 3.12
CA ARG A 39 2.78 3.58 3.01
C ARG A 39 2.59 2.33 2.17
N GLU A 40 3.25 2.24 1.01
CA GLU A 40 3.21 1.04 0.17
C GLU A 40 3.73 -0.19 0.89
N GLN A 41 4.80 -0.05 1.67
CA GLN A 41 5.37 -1.15 2.42
C GLN A 41 4.43 -1.63 3.53
N LYS A 42 3.77 -0.70 4.25
CA LYS A 42 2.76 -1.05 5.26
C LYS A 42 1.56 -1.80 4.65
N ILE A 43 1.11 -1.40 3.46
CA ILE A 43 0.08 -2.16 2.73
C ILE A 43 0.58 -3.56 2.34
N GLU A 44 1.84 -3.69 1.88
CA GLU A 44 2.43 -4.99 1.56
C GLU A 44 2.52 -5.90 2.79
N GLU A 45 2.80 -5.36 3.99
CA GLU A 45 2.74 -6.13 5.23
C GLU A 45 1.33 -6.62 5.53
N LYS A 46 0.30 -5.78 5.34
CA LYS A 46 -1.10 -6.21 5.47
C LYS A 46 -1.47 -7.32 4.48
N ILE A 47 -0.96 -7.25 3.25
CA ILE A 47 -1.14 -8.32 2.25
C ILE A 47 -0.47 -9.62 2.72
N LYS A 48 0.75 -9.54 3.28
CA LYS A 48 1.46 -10.72 3.81
C LYS A 48 0.73 -11.32 5.02
N GLU A 49 0.17 -10.50 5.89
CA GLU A 49 -0.65 -10.94 7.03
C GLU A 49 -1.90 -11.70 6.53
N GLU A 50 -2.65 -11.12 5.60
CA GLU A 50 -3.83 -11.75 5.00
C GLU A 50 -3.46 -13.05 4.24
N ALA A 51 -2.37 -13.04 3.49
CA ALA A 51 -1.88 -14.24 2.81
C ALA A 51 -1.51 -15.36 3.79
N TYR A 52 -1.00 -15.01 4.97
CA TYR A 52 -0.73 -15.97 6.04
C TYR A 52 -2.03 -16.54 6.63
N TYR A 53 -3.08 -15.73 6.81
CA TYR A 53 -4.40 -16.25 7.20
C TYR A 53 -4.99 -17.22 6.17
N HIS A 54 -4.84 -16.90 4.88
CA HIS A 54 -5.22 -17.81 3.79
C HIS A 54 -4.43 -19.12 3.84
N TYR A 55 -3.12 -19.07 4.11
CA TYR A 55 -2.30 -20.27 4.31
C TYR A 55 -2.82 -21.16 5.45
N LEU A 56 -3.14 -20.56 6.59
CA LEU A 56 -3.66 -21.28 7.75
C LEU A 56 -5.03 -21.93 7.48
N THR A 57 -5.82 -21.36 6.57
CA THR A 57 -7.21 -21.79 6.31
C THR A 57 -7.32 -22.77 5.14
N TYR A 58 -6.60 -22.50 4.04
CA TYR A 58 -6.76 -23.19 2.75
C TYR A 58 -5.53 -24.01 2.34
N GLY A 59 -4.43 -23.91 3.10
CA GLY A 59 -3.22 -24.71 2.92
C GLY A 59 -2.12 -24.01 2.13
N ASP A 60 -1.10 -24.81 1.79
CA ASP A 60 0.19 -24.33 1.28
C ASP A 60 0.16 -24.01 -0.22
N TYR A 61 -0.38 -22.83 -0.54
CA TYR A 61 -0.36 -22.26 -1.88
C TYR A 61 0.17 -20.82 -1.86
N PRO A 62 1.47 -20.60 -1.62
CA PRO A 62 2.00 -19.28 -1.27
C PRO A 62 1.66 -18.17 -2.28
N LEU A 63 1.82 -18.46 -3.58
CA LEU A 63 1.49 -17.50 -4.64
C LEU A 63 -0.02 -17.21 -4.71
N LEU A 64 -0.86 -18.25 -4.61
CA LEU A 64 -2.31 -18.09 -4.68
C LEU A 64 -2.81 -17.29 -3.47
N ASN A 65 -2.36 -17.63 -2.27
CA ASN A 65 -2.72 -16.95 -1.03
C ASN A 65 -2.34 -15.47 -1.07
N TRP A 66 -1.14 -15.14 -1.57
CA TRP A 66 -0.72 -13.75 -1.75
C TRP A 66 -1.54 -13.01 -2.81
N LEU A 67 -1.84 -13.64 -3.96
CA LEU A 67 -2.65 -13.01 -5.01
C LEU A 67 -4.09 -12.73 -4.57
N VAL A 68 -4.70 -13.67 -3.84
CA VAL A 68 -6.04 -13.50 -3.27
C VAL A 68 -6.03 -12.39 -2.22
N ALA A 69 -5.11 -12.46 -1.25
CA ALA A 69 -4.94 -11.42 -0.22
C ALA A 69 -4.75 -10.03 -0.83
N ARG A 70 -3.88 -9.90 -1.84
CA ARG A 70 -3.64 -8.64 -2.53
C ARG A 70 -4.92 -8.11 -3.19
N THR A 71 -5.68 -8.97 -3.85
CA THR A 71 -6.95 -8.59 -4.48
C THR A 71 -7.94 -8.11 -3.43
N GLU A 72 -8.15 -8.87 -2.36
CA GLU A 72 -9.10 -8.53 -1.30
C GLU A 72 -8.74 -7.20 -0.62
N ILE A 73 -7.47 -6.97 -0.28
CA ILE A 73 -7.03 -5.71 0.32
C ILE A 73 -7.20 -4.55 -0.66
N THR A 74 -6.89 -4.76 -1.95
CA THR A 74 -7.08 -3.73 -2.98
C THR A 74 -8.57 -3.36 -3.11
N GLU A 75 -9.46 -4.34 -3.12
CA GLU A 75 -10.91 -4.12 -3.20
C GLU A 75 -11.44 -3.38 -1.97
N ARG A 76 -10.95 -3.72 -0.76
CA ARG A 76 -11.28 -2.99 0.48
C ARG A 76 -10.83 -1.53 0.41
N LEU A 77 -9.61 -1.27 -0.07
CA LEU A 77 -9.10 0.09 -0.27
C LEU A 77 -9.91 0.86 -1.31
N GLN A 78 -10.26 0.24 -2.43
CA GLN A 78 -11.10 0.85 -3.46
C GLN A 78 -12.48 1.20 -2.92
N PHE A 79 -13.08 0.32 -2.12
CA PHE A 79 -14.36 0.58 -1.46
C PHE A 79 -14.28 1.77 -0.49
N LEU A 80 -13.23 1.83 0.33
CA LEU A 80 -13.00 2.96 1.23
C LEU A 80 -12.81 4.28 0.46
N ALA A 81 -11.99 4.28 -0.60
CA ALA A 81 -11.75 5.46 -1.42
C ALA A 81 -13.03 5.94 -2.13
N PHE A 82 -13.86 5.01 -2.61
CA PHE A 82 -15.16 5.31 -3.18
C PHE A 82 -16.10 5.95 -2.16
N TYR A 83 -16.20 5.37 -0.96
CA TYR A 83 -17.03 5.93 0.10
C TYR A 83 -16.60 7.35 0.51
N MET A 84 -15.29 7.60 0.58
CA MET A 84 -14.75 8.94 0.84
C MET A 84 -15.07 9.93 -0.30
N HIS A 85 -15.06 9.47 -1.55
CA HIS A 85 -15.44 10.29 -2.70
C HIS A 85 -16.92 10.69 -2.66
N GLU A 86 -17.82 9.76 -2.35
CA GLU A 86 -19.25 10.07 -2.21
C GLU A 86 -19.51 11.08 -1.08
N ALA A 87 -18.73 11.03 0.00
CA ALA A 87 -18.80 12.00 1.10
C ALA A 87 -18.25 13.39 0.74
N ASN A 88 -17.30 13.48 -0.20
CA ASN A 88 -16.75 14.74 -0.69
C ASN A 88 -16.31 14.64 -2.17
N ILE A 89 -17.26 14.85 -3.08
CA ILE A 89 -17.05 14.70 -4.52
C ILE A 89 -16.02 15.69 -5.11
N ASN A 90 -15.78 16.82 -4.42
CA ASN A 90 -14.84 17.84 -4.86
C ASN A 90 -13.37 17.48 -4.52
N LYS A 91 -13.14 16.49 -3.65
CA LYS A 91 -11.80 15.99 -3.33
C LYS A 91 -11.30 15.07 -4.44
N SER A 92 -10.02 15.18 -4.80
CA SER A 92 -9.49 14.41 -5.92
C SER A 92 -9.50 12.90 -5.63
N PRO A 93 -9.72 12.04 -6.65
CA PRO A 93 -9.70 10.60 -6.46
C PRO A 93 -8.37 10.08 -5.87
N ILE A 94 -7.25 10.71 -6.22
CA ILE A 94 -5.92 10.33 -5.73
C ILE A 94 -5.80 10.62 -4.24
N GLU A 95 -6.31 11.76 -3.76
CA GLU A 95 -6.28 12.06 -2.33
C GLU A 95 -7.22 11.13 -1.56
N ASN A 96 -8.39 10.79 -2.09
CA ASN A 96 -9.28 9.79 -1.48
C ASN A 96 -8.63 8.40 -1.41
N TRP A 97 -7.84 8.03 -2.42
CA TRP A 97 -7.06 6.80 -2.42
C TRP A 97 -5.98 6.79 -1.32
N ILE A 98 -5.23 7.90 -1.18
CA ILE A 98 -4.21 8.04 -0.14
C ILE A 98 -4.85 7.98 1.26
N ASP A 99 -5.96 8.68 1.46
CA ASP A 99 -6.70 8.64 2.72
C ASP A 99 -7.23 7.25 3.04
N ALA A 100 -7.76 6.53 2.05
CA ALA A 100 -8.21 5.15 2.22
C ALA A 100 -7.07 4.22 2.66
N GLN A 101 -5.88 4.37 2.06
CA GLN A 101 -4.68 3.62 2.49
C GLN A 101 -4.28 3.96 3.92
N ASN A 102 -4.23 5.24 4.28
CA ASN A 102 -3.89 5.68 5.63
C ASN A 102 -4.89 5.14 6.66
N LEU A 103 -6.19 5.25 6.36
CA LEU A 103 -7.25 4.72 7.21
C LEU A 103 -7.14 3.21 7.37
N TYR A 104 -6.89 2.49 6.28
CA TYR A 104 -6.74 1.04 6.32
C TYR A 104 -5.58 0.63 7.23
N ILE A 105 -4.41 1.23 7.04
CA ILE A 105 -3.20 0.97 7.86
C ILE A 105 -3.45 1.27 9.34
N GLU A 106 -4.19 2.34 9.66
CA GLU A 106 -4.41 2.75 11.04
C GLU A 106 -5.45 1.86 11.76
N LYS A 107 -6.46 1.37 11.03
CA LYS A 107 -7.64 0.72 11.62
C LYS A 107 -7.67 -0.81 11.49
N PHE A 108 -6.90 -1.37 10.58
CA PHE A 108 -6.88 -2.80 10.25
C PHE A 108 -5.44 -3.28 10.19
#